data_AF-A0A0A9YDR0-F1
#
_entry.id   AF-A0A0A9YDR0-F1
#
_cell.length_a   1.000
_cell.length_b   1.000
_cell.length_c   1.000
_cell.angle_alpha   90.00
_cell.angle_beta   90.00
_cell.angle_gamma   90.00
#
_symmetry.space_group_name_H-M   'P 1'
#
loop_
_entity.id
_entity.type
_entity.pdbx_description
1 polymer ?
#
loop_
_entity_poly.entity_id
_entity_poly.type
_entity_poly.pdbx_seq_one_letter_code
_entity_poly.pdbx_strand_id
1 'polypeptide(L)'
;MVAAIIRFEDSVSTQQQERRVYNVATRYHGLRGGSSNGLRGYFLTYIIAYLRDFGFNYQFIAESFETTVHFSYVKQLIQNVRQTIYNQAKALNVRHQPLFSARVTQIYDTGVCVYFYFGFIWEGLPDPVAIYSKIEHAVRFIHIL
;
A
#
# COMPACT_ATOMS: atom_id res chain seq x y z
N MET A 1 -2.43 14.10 1.72
CA MET A 1 -3.80 13.64 2.06
C MET A 1 -3.81 12.12 2.02
N VAL A 2 -4.51 11.45 2.94
CA VAL A 2 -4.72 9.99 2.96
C VAL A 2 -6.21 9.70 3.13
N ALA A 3 -6.65 8.51 2.78
CA ALA A 3 -8.04 8.08 2.93
C ALA A 3 -8.11 6.73 3.66
N ALA A 4 -9.15 6.55 4.47
CA ALA A 4 -9.51 5.27 5.08
C ALA A 4 -10.87 4.84 4.52
N ILE A 5 -10.95 3.61 4.05
CA ILE A 5 -12.17 2.99 3.56
C ILE A 5 -12.68 2.09 4.68
N ILE A 6 -13.92 2.30 5.10
CA ILE A 6 -14.52 1.62 6.25
C ILE A 6 -15.83 0.98 5.80
N ARG A 7 -16.00 -0.30 6.09
CA ARG A 7 -17.25 -1.04 5.89
C ARG A 7 -17.77 -1.48 7.24
N PHE A 8 -19.06 -1.25 7.44
CA PHE A 8 -19.80 -1.76 8.56
C PHE A 8 -20.83 -2.75 8.01
N GLU A 9 -21.01 -3.87 8.71
CA GLU A 9 -21.95 -4.94 8.37
C GLU A 9 -22.82 -5.23 9.59
N ASP A 10 -23.99 -5.84 9.36
CA ASP A 10 -25.07 -6.08 10.34
C ASP A 10 -25.96 -4.88 10.69
N SER A 11 -27.18 -5.12 11.16
CA SER A 11 -28.25 -4.09 11.14
C SER A 11 -28.49 -3.35 12.47
N VAL A 12 -28.42 -4.03 13.63
CA VAL A 12 -28.89 -3.43 14.89
C VAL A 12 -27.83 -2.53 15.56
N SER A 13 -26.54 -2.82 15.40
CA SER A 13 -25.44 -2.10 16.09
C SER A 13 -24.62 -1.15 15.20
N THR A 14 -24.78 -1.23 13.88
CA THR A 14 -23.92 -0.54 12.91
C THR A 14 -23.97 0.98 12.98
N GLN A 15 -25.15 1.57 13.17
CA GLN A 15 -25.24 3.04 13.29
C GLN A 15 -24.47 3.55 14.52
N GLN A 16 -24.46 2.80 15.62
CA GLN A 16 -23.74 3.19 16.82
C GLN A 16 -22.22 3.03 16.62
N GLN A 17 -21.79 1.94 15.98
CA GLN A 17 -20.38 1.70 15.65
C GLN A 17 -19.85 2.75 14.66
N GLU A 18 -20.60 3.04 13.60
CA GLU A 18 -20.26 4.07 12.61
C GLU A 18 -20.08 5.44 13.29
N ARG A 19 -21.02 5.85 14.14
CA ARG A 19 -20.90 7.09 14.92
C ARG A 19 -19.64 7.10 15.80
N ARG A 20 -19.34 6.00 16.49
CA ARG A 20 -18.14 5.90 17.33
C ARG A 20 -16.86 6.06 16.52
N VAL A 21 -16.75 5.39 15.37
CA VAL A 21 -15.58 5.49 14.49
C VAL A 21 -15.42 6.91 13.93
N TYR A 22 -16.49 7.54 13.44
CA TYR A 22 -16.41 8.91 12.95
C TYR A 22 -16.08 9.92 14.04
N ASN A 23 -16.57 9.72 15.27
CA ASN A 23 -16.21 10.58 16.40
C ASN A 23 -14.71 10.52 16.70
N VAL A 24 -14.09 9.34 16.58
CA VAL A 24 -12.62 9.21 16.66
C VAL A 24 -11.97 9.95 15.50
N ALA A 25 -12.41 9.72 14.26
CA ALA A 25 -11.86 10.38 13.08
C ALA A 25 -11.89 11.91 13.18
N THR A 26 -12.97 12.51 13.68
CA THR A 26 -13.09 13.96 13.88
C THR A 26 -12.05 14.52 14.86
N ARG A 27 -11.68 13.77 15.91
CA ARG A 27 -10.60 14.18 16.84
C ARG A 27 -9.24 14.31 16.14
N TYR A 28 -9.04 13.59 15.04
CA TYR A 28 -7.84 13.63 14.20
C TYR A 28 -8.08 14.43 12.90
N HIS A 29 -9.05 15.35 12.89
CA HIS A 29 -9.40 16.20 11.73
C HIS A 29 -9.83 15.43 10.48
N GLY A 30 -10.33 14.21 10.64
CA GLY A 30 -10.88 13.41 9.56
C GLY A 30 -12.16 13.99 8.98
N LEU A 31 -12.25 13.99 7.64
CA LEU A 31 -13.43 14.44 6.89
C LEU A 31 -14.18 13.24 6.30
N ARG A 32 -15.51 13.35 6.19
CA ARG A 32 -16.32 12.29 5.59
C ARG A 32 -16.12 12.26 4.08
N GLY A 33 -15.59 11.16 3.58
CA GLY A 33 -15.36 10.94 2.15
C GLY A 33 -16.60 10.47 1.36
N GLY A 34 -17.71 10.14 2.02
CA GLY A 34 -18.93 9.63 1.38
C GLY A 34 -18.87 8.12 1.07
N SER A 35 -20.03 7.46 1.13
CA SER A 35 -20.16 6.01 0.99
C SER A 35 -19.81 5.49 -0.42
N SER A 36 -20.04 6.30 -1.46
CA SER A 36 -19.70 5.95 -2.84
C SER A 36 -18.20 5.70 -3.05
N ASN A 37 -17.35 6.48 -2.39
CA ASN A 37 -15.90 6.27 -2.41
C ASN A 37 -15.51 5.00 -1.66
N GLY A 38 -16.20 4.69 -0.55
CA GLY A 38 -16.05 3.43 0.17
C GLY A 38 -16.32 2.23 -0.74
N LEU A 39 -17.48 2.23 -1.41
CA LEU A 39 -17.88 1.16 -2.32
C LEU A 39 -16.89 0.98 -3.48
N ARG A 40 -16.47 2.07 -4.13
CA ARG A 40 -15.49 2.01 -5.24
C ARG A 40 -14.16 1.43 -4.79
N GLY A 41 -13.67 1.84 -3.62
CA GLY A 41 -12.40 1.36 -3.11
C GLY A 41 -12.44 -0.12 -2.69
N TYR A 42 -13.55 -0.60 -2.13
CA TYR A 42 -13.77 -2.03 -1.92
C TYR A 42 -13.88 -2.79 -3.24
N PHE A 43 -14.59 -2.27 -4.23
CA PHE A 43 -14.71 -2.91 -5.53
C PHE A 43 -13.34 -3.05 -6.23
N LEU A 44 -12.47 -2.05 -6.09
CA LEU A 44 -11.13 -2.06 -6.66
C LEU A 44 -10.27 -3.24 -6.16
N THR A 45 -10.53 -3.81 -4.98
CA THR A 45 -9.76 -4.97 -4.49
C THR A 45 -9.91 -6.20 -5.36
N TYR A 46 -11.05 -6.34 -6.05
CA TYR A 46 -11.29 -7.47 -6.97
C TYR A 46 -10.69 -7.23 -8.37
N ILE A 47 -10.37 -5.98 -8.70
CA ILE A 47 -9.90 -5.59 -10.04
C ILE A 47 -8.39 -5.38 -10.09
N ILE A 48 -7.77 -4.99 -8.97
CA ILE A 48 -6.36 -4.55 -8.96
C ILE A 48 -5.39 -5.58 -9.54
N ALA A 49 -5.68 -6.88 -9.44
CA ALA A 49 -4.87 -7.94 -10.04
C ALA A 49 -4.81 -7.85 -11.57
N TYR A 50 -5.92 -7.51 -12.24
CA TYR A 50 -5.99 -7.38 -13.71
C TYR A 50 -5.17 -6.18 -14.22
N LEU A 51 -4.94 -5.17 -13.38
CA LEU A 51 -4.09 -4.04 -13.74
C LEU A 51 -2.62 -4.45 -13.92
N ARG A 52 -2.18 -5.56 -13.31
CA ARG A 52 -0.83 -6.09 -13.48
C ARG A 52 -0.62 -6.53 -14.93
N ASP A 53 -1.49 -7.38 -15.45
CA ASP A 53 -1.41 -7.88 -16.82
C ASP A 53 -1.58 -6.74 -17.82
N PHE A 54 -2.49 -5.80 -17.54
CA PHE A 54 -2.64 -4.59 -18.34
C PHE A 54 -1.34 -3.79 -18.39
N GLY A 55 -0.72 -3.50 -17.24
CA GLY A 55 0.54 -2.76 -17.16
C GLY A 55 1.70 -3.45 -17.84
N PHE A 56 1.73 -4.79 -17.80
CA PHE A 56 2.77 -5.58 -18.46
C PHE A 56 2.81 -5.35 -19.99
N ASN A 57 1.66 -5.07 -20.62
CA ASN A 57 1.59 -4.69 -22.04
C ASN A 57 2.28 -3.35 -22.36
N TYR A 58 2.54 -2.53 -21.35
CA TYR A 58 3.16 -1.19 -21.46
C TYR A 58 4.51 -1.13 -20.75
N GLN A 59 5.23 -2.24 -20.69
CA GLN A 59 6.55 -2.35 -20.06
C GLN A 59 6.57 -1.94 -18.57
N PHE A 60 5.45 -2.11 -17.86
CA PHE A 60 5.34 -1.85 -16.43
C PHE A 60 5.24 -3.16 -15.66
N ILE A 61 6.22 -3.41 -14.77
CA ILE A 61 6.25 -4.58 -13.88
C ILE A 61 5.92 -4.12 -12.48
N ALA A 62 5.02 -4.84 -11.80
CA ALA A 62 4.61 -4.52 -10.45
C ALA A 62 4.12 -5.75 -9.70
N GLU A 63 4.36 -5.71 -8.40
CA GLU A 63 3.91 -6.72 -7.46
C GLU A 63 3.57 -6.05 -6.13
N SER A 64 2.90 -6.82 -5.30
CA SER A 64 2.57 -6.45 -3.94
C SER A 64 3.29 -7.34 -2.96
N PHE A 65 3.52 -6.78 -1.78
CA PHE A 65 4.04 -7.52 -0.63
C PHE A 65 3.50 -6.89 0.65
N GLU A 66 3.61 -7.61 1.75
CA GLU A 66 3.08 -7.16 3.04
C GLU A 66 3.97 -7.57 4.20
N THR A 67 3.79 -6.91 5.33
CA THR A 67 4.38 -7.30 6.60
C THR A 67 3.53 -6.78 7.76
N THR A 68 3.84 -7.22 8.97
CA THR A 68 3.24 -6.69 10.21
C THR A 68 4.28 -5.92 11.01
N VAL A 69 3.81 -4.92 11.76
CA VAL A 69 4.69 -4.02 12.50
C VAL A 69 3.96 -3.42 13.71
N HIS A 70 4.69 -3.18 14.80
CA HIS A 70 4.18 -2.47 15.96
C HIS A 70 3.86 -1.00 15.63
N PHE A 71 2.84 -0.42 16.27
CA PHE A 71 2.36 0.94 15.97
C PHE A 71 3.46 2.02 15.95
N SER A 72 4.42 1.92 16.87
CA SER A 72 5.54 2.86 17.00
C SER A 72 6.39 2.99 15.73
N TYR A 73 6.43 1.96 14.88
CA TYR A 73 7.37 1.89 13.76
C TYR A 73 6.73 1.95 12.38
N VAL A 74 5.40 2.07 12.29
CA VAL A 74 4.67 2.08 11.00
C VAL A 74 5.22 3.14 10.04
N LYS A 75 5.42 4.37 10.53
CA LYS A 75 5.92 5.48 9.70
C LYS A 75 7.35 5.22 9.23
N GLN A 76 8.21 4.75 10.13
CA GLN A 76 9.61 4.46 9.83
C GLN A 76 9.73 3.32 8.81
N LEU A 77 8.96 2.24 8.97
CA LEU A 77 8.89 1.15 8.02
C LEU A 77 8.54 1.64 6.61
N ILE A 78 7.44 2.39 6.47
CA ILE A 78 6.98 2.88 5.16
C ILE A 78 8.04 3.79 4.52
N GLN A 79 8.67 4.65 5.30
CA GLN A 79 9.73 5.54 4.82
C GLN A 79 10.96 4.76 4.36
N ASN A 80 11.41 3.78 5.15
CA ASN A 80 12.57 2.96 4.85
C ASN A 80 12.33 2.10 3.60
N VAL A 81 11.18 1.44 3.49
CA VAL A 81 10.82 0.64 2.29
C VAL A 81 10.83 1.52 1.05
N ARG A 82 10.17 2.69 1.10
CA ARG A 82 10.15 3.63 -0.03
C ARG A 82 11.56 4.05 -0.44
N GLN A 83 12.40 4.42 0.53
CA GLN A 83 13.75 4.89 0.26
C GLN A 83 14.62 3.79 -0.32
N THR A 84 14.51 2.56 0.19
CA THR A 84 15.22 1.40 -0.33
C THR A 84 14.81 1.11 -1.77
N ILE A 85 13.51 1.13 -2.11
CA ILE A 85 13.05 0.93 -3.49
C ILE A 85 13.66 1.98 -4.41
N TYR A 86 13.60 3.26 -4.02
CA TYR A 86 14.13 4.35 -4.85
C TYR A 86 15.65 4.27 -5.02
N ASN A 87 16.38 3.95 -3.95
CA ASN A 87 17.84 3.81 -4.00
C ASN A 87 18.26 2.63 -4.87
N GLN A 88 17.63 1.46 -4.69
CA GLN A 88 17.96 0.25 -5.44
C GLN A 88 17.57 0.40 -6.92
N ALA A 89 16.39 0.96 -7.21
CA ALA A 89 15.97 1.24 -8.58
C ALA A 89 16.95 2.17 -9.30
N LYS A 90 17.39 3.25 -8.64
CA LYS A 90 18.40 4.16 -9.17
C LYS A 90 19.74 3.46 -9.41
N ALA A 91 20.20 2.64 -8.46
CA ALA A 91 21.46 1.90 -8.57
C ALA A 91 21.44 0.83 -9.69
N LEU A 92 20.26 0.28 -9.99
CA LEU A 92 20.03 -0.71 -11.05
C LEU A 92 19.60 -0.07 -12.39
N ASN A 93 19.79 1.25 -12.53
CA ASN A 93 19.51 2.01 -13.75
C ASN A 93 18.04 2.01 -14.21
N VAL A 94 17.08 1.84 -13.29
CA VAL A 94 15.67 2.07 -13.60
C VAL A 94 15.50 3.56 -13.93
N ARG A 95 15.13 3.84 -15.19
CA ARG A 95 15.09 5.19 -15.75
C ARG A 95 14.16 6.14 -15.01
N HIS A 96 12.98 5.64 -14.64
CA HIS A 96 11.93 6.42 -14.00
C HIS A 96 11.78 6.04 -12.54
N GLN A 97 11.39 7.01 -11.71
CA GLN A 97 11.11 6.74 -10.31
C GLN A 97 10.00 5.68 -10.19
N PRO A 98 10.20 4.60 -9.42
CA PRO A 98 9.18 3.57 -9.25
C PRO A 98 7.88 4.13 -8.66
N LEU A 99 6.77 3.55 -9.10
CA LEU A 99 5.52 3.64 -8.35
C LEU A 99 5.73 3.03 -6.97
N PHE A 100 5.30 3.74 -5.94
CA PHE A 100 5.29 3.24 -4.57
C PHE A 100 3.99 3.64 -3.90
N SER A 101 3.33 2.68 -3.26
CA SER A 101 2.21 2.95 -2.37
C SER A 101 2.21 1.99 -1.19
N ALA A 102 1.65 2.44 -0.07
CA ALA A 102 1.47 1.65 1.13
C ALA A 102 0.08 1.93 1.71
N ARG A 103 -0.56 0.90 2.26
CA ARG A 103 -1.81 1.02 3.01
C ARG A 103 -1.81 0.10 4.23
N VAL A 104 -2.40 0.57 5.32
CA VAL A 104 -2.72 -0.29 6.46
C VAL A 104 -3.96 -1.09 6.10
N THR A 105 -3.86 -2.41 6.11
CA THR A 105 -4.96 -3.31 5.74
C THR A 105 -5.65 -3.95 6.93
N GLN A 106 -4.92 -4.14 8.04
CA GLN A 106 -5.44 -4.73 9.27
C GLN A 106 -4.87 -3.99 10.47
N ILE A 107 -5.67 -3.89 11.53
CA ILE A 107 -5.30 -3.29 12.82
C ILE A 107 -5.50 -4.35 13.90
N TYR A 108 -4.49 -4.50 14.76
CA TYR A 108 -4.46 -5.41 15.90
C TYR A 108 -4.19 -4.64 17.19
N ASP A 109 -4.24 -5.30 18.34
CA ASP A 109 -3.99 -4.66 19.64
C ASP A 109 -2.57 -4.08 19.75
N THR A 110 -1.58 -4.75 19.15
CA THR A 110 -0.16 -4.40 19.25
C THR A 110 0.43 -3.81 17.98
N GLY A 111 -0.30 -3.80 16.86
CA GLY A 111 0.27 -3.36 15.60
C GLY A 111 -0.68 -3.40 14.42
N VAL A 112 -0.12 -3.35 13.23
CA VAL A 112 -0.86 -3.29 11.98
C VAL A 112 -0.23 -4.19 10.92
N CYS A 113 -1.04 -4.65 9.97
CA CYS A 113 -0.55 -5.14 8.69
C CYS A 113 -0.40 -3.97 7.72
N VAL A 114 0.78 -3.84 7.11
CA VAL A 114 1.07 -2.85 6.07
C VAL A 114 1.26 -3.58 4.74
N TYR A 115 0.50 -3.17 3.75
CA TYR A 115 0.51 -3.72 2.40
C TYR A 115 1.11 -2.69 1.45
N PHE A 116 2.07 -3.13 0.64
CA PHE A 116 2.81 -2.30 -0.28
C PHE A 116 2.50 -2.71 -1.72
N TYR A 117 2.50 -1.73 -2.62
CA TYR A 117 2.66 -1.96 -4.05
C TYR A 117 3.88 -1.20 -4.52
N PHE A 118 4.70 -1.85 -5.33
CA PHE A 118 5.70 -1.15 -6.11
C PHE A 118 5.83 -1.73 -7.51
N GLY A 119 6.20 -0.85 -8.43
CA GLY A 119 6.46 -1.22 -9.80
C GLY A 119 7.21 -0.13 -10.55
N PHE A 120 7.77 -0.48 -11.70
CA PHE A 120 8.51 0.46 -12.52
C PHE A 120 8.39 0.13 -14.00
N ILE A 121 8.65 1.13 -14.83
CA ILE A 121 8.77 0.97 -16.28
C ILE A 121 10.16 0.43 -16.58
N TRP A 122 10.24 -0.70 -17.28
CA TRP A 122 11.52 -1.40 -17.52
C TRP A 122 12.20 -1.04 -18.84
N GLU A 123 11.73 0.00 -19.53
CA GLU A 123 12.33 0.49 -20.77
C GLU A 123 13.87 0.59 -20.66
N GLY A 124 14.57 -0.08 -21.58
CA GLY A 124 16.04 -0.08 -21.63
C GLY A 124 16.74 -1.02 -20.65
N LEU A 125 16.00 -1.79 -19.85
CA LEU A 125 16.57 -2.79 -18.94
C LEU A 125 16.68 -4.17 -19.62
N PRO A 126 17.81 -4.87 -19.51
CA PRO A 126 18.03 -6.15 -20.18
C PRO A 126 17.30 -7.33 -19.51
N ASP A 127 17.13 -7.29 -18.19
CA ASP A 127 16.45 -8.32 -17.41
C ASP A 127 15.59 -7.66 -16.32
N PRO A 128 14.35 -7.26 -16.65
CA PRO A 128 13.47 -6.57 -15.71
C PRO A 128 13.09 -7.44 -14.51
N VAL A 129 13.00 -8.76 -14.69
CA VAL A 129 12.59 -9.69 -13.64
C VAL A 129 13.70 -9.82 -12.60
N ALA A 130 14.95 -10.05 -13.02
CA ALA A 130 16.06 -10.12 -12.08
C ALA A 130 16.29 -8.79 -11.35
N ILE A 131 16.10 -7.65 -12.02
CA ILE A 131 16.18 -6.33 -11.38
C ILE A 131 15.06 -6.17 -10.36
N TYR A 132 13.82 -6.54 -10.72
CA TYR A 132 12.68 -6.49 -9.81
C TYR A 132 12.95 -7.33 -8.55
N SER A 133 13.34 -8.60 -8.72
CA SER A 133 13.66 -9.51 -7.61
C SER A 133 14.77 -8.97 -6.71
N LYS A 134 15.81 -8.32 -7.25
CA LYS A 134 16.87 -7.70 -6.44
C LYS A 134 16.31 -6.57 -5.56
N ILE A 135 15.46 -5.71 -6.10
CA ILE A 135 14.84 -4.60 -5.35
C ILE A 135 13.90 -5.16 -4.28
N GLU A 136 13.06 -6.13 -4.64
CA GLU A 136 12.11 -6.80 -3.74
C GLU A 136 12.85 -7.49 -2.57
N HIS A 137 13.93 -8.19 -2.86
CA HIS A 137 14.75 -8.84 -1.83
C HIS A 137 15.36 -7.82 -0.87
N ALA A 138 15.84 -6.68 -1.38
CA ALA A 138 16.40 -5.62 -0.54
C ALA A 138 15.38 -5.00 0.42
N VAL A 139 14.09 -4.93 0.06
CA VAL A 139 13.06 -4.42 0.97
C VAL A 139 12.58 -5.44 2.00
N ARG A 140 12.63 -6.74 1.69
CA ARG A 140 12.22 -7.81 2.62
C ARG A 140 13.08 -7.89 3.88
N PHE A 141 14.35 -7.49 3.78
CA PHE A 141 15.29 -7.49 4.92
C PHE A 141 15.36 -6.17 5.68
N ILE A 142 14.44 -5.23 5.46
CA ILE A 142 14.37 -4.04 6.29
C ILE A 142 13.89 -4.45 7.68
N HIS A 143 14.84 -4.79 8.55
CA HIS A 143 14.59 -4.97 9.97
C HIS A 143 14.32 -3.61 10.59
N ILE A 144 13.16 -3.51 11.22
CA ILE A 144 12.85 -2.45 12.17
C ILE A 144 13.44 -2.95 13.49
N LEU A 145 14.60 -2.41 13.87
CA LEU A 145 15.14 -2.54 15.22
C LEU A 145 14.51 -1.46 16.12
#